data_AF-A0A2V1D619-F1
#
_entry.id   AF-A0A2V1D619-F1
#
_cell.length_a   1.000
_cell.length_b   1.000
_cell.length_c   1.000
_cell.angle_alpha   90.00
_cell.angle_beta   90.00
_cell.angle_gamma   90.00
#
_symmetry.space_group_name_H-M   'P 1'
#
loop_
_entity.id
_entity.type
_entity.pdbx_description
1 polymer ?
#
loop_
_entity_poly.entity_id
_entity_poly.type
_entity_poly.pdbx_seq_one_letter_code
_entity_poly.pdbx_strand_id
1 'polypeptide(L)'
;MTNSTNSSRFHPFFKHYGKKRDDRQEGREGDKKRGRKDDRKDDQRKDKDEPRDERREFLRKTASDTRATLPRIASQYRTFNTQACTLYMLPVALVTNITAITNPPEIPPLDPSKCPGRRSPQSPASTAIRVVNGDTLDTALSINPTLTVNTILQSQSQATPIKPTLVLNLASDIHAGGGWHNGAMAQEEELCYRTTLSHSLHRYHYPLHPRSALYAPNVALFRDSFATGHKRLTETDAHKLPALSVVSVAALRKPELTKDFEDFADDVDRDVTMGKIRLVLRVAGAEGHTRLVLGALGCGVFRNPPKAVAKCFLEVFREPEFQGGWWEEVVFAVMDNAPQGEGGKDGKGNFGVFYRALDGVLV
;
A
#
# COMPACT_ATOMS: atom_id res chain seq x y z
N MET A 1 -10.31 -31.78 57.40
CA MET A 1 -9.26 -30.96 58.04
C MET A 1 -8.34 -30.39 56.96
N THR A 2 -7.83 -29.18 57.16
CA THR A 2 -6.67 -28.54 56.47
C THR A 2 -6.62 -28.45 54.94
N ASN A 3 -7.02 -27.27 54.46
CA ASN A 3 -6.54 -26.47 53.33
C ASN A 3 -5.23 -26.86 52.61
N SER A 4 -5.20 -26.63 51.29
CA SER A 4 -4.22 -25.71 50.68
C SER A 4 -4.76 -25.11 49.37
N THR A 5 -4.81 -23.78 49.29
CA THR A 5 -5.20 -23.01 48.10
C THR A 5 -3.96 -22.48 47.41
N ASN A 6 -3.90 -22.49 46.07
CA ASN A 6 -2.91 -21.69 45.36
C ASN A 6 -3.58 -20.84 44.26
N SER A 7 -3.27 -19.54 44.26
CA SER A 7 -3.90 -18.52 43.42
C SER A 7 -2.81 -17.65 42.80
N SER A 8 -2.63 -17.73 41.48
CA SER A 8 -1.66 -16.95 40.73
C SER A 8 -2.36 -15.90 39.85
N ARG A 9 -2.82 -14.86 40.54
CA ARG A 9 -3.00 -13.46 40.09
C ARG A 9 -2.79 -13.15 38.60
N PHE A 10 -3.87 -12.73 37.95
CA PHE A 10 -3.81 -11.73 36.88
C PHE A 10 -3.12 -10.45 37.39
N HIS A 11 -2.34 -9.77 36.54
CA HIS A 11 -1.89 -8.41 36.80
C HIS A 11 -2.06 -7.53 35.55
N PRO A 12 -2.88 -6.46 35.59
CA PRO A 12 -3.04 -5.53 34.49
C PRO A 12 -1.92 -4.48 34.51
N PHE A 13 -1.36 -4.15 33.34
CA PHE A 13 -0.42 -3.03 33.19
C PHE A 13 -0.93 -1.99 32.18
N PHE A 14 -1.63 -1.00 32.73
CA PHE A 14 -1.86 0.30 32.13
C PHE A 14 -1.46 1.36 33.17
N LYS A 15 -0.38 2.13 32.95
CA LYS A 15 -0.25 3.52 33.45
C LYS A 15 1.02 4.26 33.00
N HIS A 16 0.78 5.53 32.67
CA HIS A 16 1.66 6.71 32.85
C HIS A 16 2.99 6.82 32.09
N TYR A 17 2.96 7.61 31.02
CA TYR A 17 4.06 8.53 30.70
C TYR A 17 4.06 9.71 31.67
N GLY A 18 5.18 9.95 32.36
CA GLY A 18 5.35 11.00 33.36
C GLY A 18 6.63 11.83 33.16
N LYS A 19 6.51 13.16 33.29
CA LYS A 19 7.58 14.17 33.22
C LYS A 19 8.73 13.98 34.23
N LYS A 20 9.95 14.32 33.80
CA LYS A 20 11.02 15.10 34.51
C LYS A 20 12.02 15.56 33.42
N ARG A 21 12.38 16.83 33.23
CA ARG A 21 12.99 17.92 34.05
C ARG A 21 14.51 17.86 34.18
N ASP A 22 15.08 19.08 34.20
CA ASP A 22 16.45 19.49 33.89
C ASP A 22 17.50 19.17 34.98
N ASP A 23 18.78 19.21 34.60
CA ASP A 23 19.74 20.24 35.07
C ASP A 23 21.20 19.95 34.65
N ARG A 24 21.90 20.96 34.08
CA ARG A 24 23.26 21.45 34.49
C ARG A 24 23.88 22.50 33.53
N GLN A 25 24.23 23.65 34.12
CA GLN A 25 25.25 24.64 33.69
C GLN A 25 26.68 23.99 33.69
N GLU A 26 27.80 24.52 33.15
CA GLU A 26 28.22 25.76 32.44
C GLU A 26 29.55 25.46 31.67
N GLY A 27 30.26 26.33 30.93
CA GLY A 27 30.16 27.78 30.65
C GLY A 27 31.44 28.35 29.98
N ARG A 28 31.61 29.68 30.00
CA ARG A 28 32.79 30.53 29.64
C ARG A 28 33.04 30.97 28.18
N GLU A 29 33.62 32.17 28.09
CA GLU A 29 33.71 33.10 26.95
C GLU A 29 35.10 33.10 26.26
N GLY A 30 35.26 33.75 25.09
CA GLY A 30 36.63 33.92 24.53
C GLY A 30 36.88 34.51 23.13
N ASP A 31 36.29 35.66 22.76
CA ASP A 31 36.95 36.77 22.03
C ASP A 31 37.53 36.63 20.56
N LYS A 32 37.60 37.80 19.89
CA LYS A 32 38.35 38.24 18.67
C LYS A 32 37.92 37.86 17.24
N LYS A 33 37.49 38.91 16.53
CA LYS A 33 37.50 39.07 15.05
C LYS A 33 38.92 39.00 14.46
N ARG A 34 39.06 38.47 13.24
CA ARG A 34 39.79 39.08 12.10
C ARG A 34 39.55 38.27 10.81
N GLY A 35 39.29 38.95 9.70
CA GLY A 35 38.98 38.30 8.42
C GLY A 35 40.21 38.00 7.57
N ARG A 36 40.07 37.02 6.67
CA ARG A 36 40.85 36.90 5.44
C ARG A 36 39.88 36.74 4.27
N LYS A 37 40.06 37.54 3.22
CA LYS A 37 39.59 37.20 1.88
C LYS A 37 40.64 36.27 1.29
N ASP A 38 40.22 35.12 0.77
CA ASP A 38 41.03 34.32 -0.15
C ASP A 38 40.16 34.04 -1.37
N ASP A 39 40.50 34.67 -2.50
CA ASP A 39 39.87 34.42 -3.79
C ASP A 39 40.34 33.06 -4.32
N ARG A 40 39.42 32.11 -4.50
CA ARG A 40 39.60 30.96 -5.39
C ARG A 40 38.37 30.78 -6.27
N LYS A 41 38.59 30.90 -7.58
CA LYS A 41 37.70 30.34 -8.61
C LYS A 41 37.98 28.84 -8.74
N ASP A 42 37.25 28.20 -9.66
CA ASP A 42 37.27 26.78 -10.01
C ASP A 42 36.39 25.92 -9.05
N ASP A 43 35.51 25.03 -9.51
CA ASP A 43 35.10 24.71 -10.89
C ASP A 43 33.63 24.19 -10.90
N GLN A 44 33.00 24.13 -12.07
CA GLN A 44 31.62 23.64 -12.23
C GLN A 44 31.53 22.12 -12.09
N ARG A 45 30.82 21.62 -11.07
CA ARG A 45 30.02 20.38 -11.18
C ARG A 45 28.66 20.53 -10.49
N LYS A 46 27.63 20.82 -11.31
CA LYS A 46 26.22 20.71 -10.90
C LYS A 46 25.78 19.26 -11.10
N ASP A 47 25.72 18.48 -10.03
CA ASP A 47 24.95 17.24 -9.99
C ASP A 47 23.76 17.36 -9.04
N LYS A 48 22.76 16.50 -9.25
CA LYS A 48 21.34 16.85 -9.09
C LYS A 48 20.70 16.34 -7.79
N ASP A 49 20.92 17.04 -6.68
CA ASP A 49 20.03 16.96 -5.52
C ASP A 49 19.16 18.22 -5.44
N GLU A 50 17.90 18.10 -5.88
CA GLU A 50 16.86 19.12 -5.64
C GLU A 50 16.68 19.26 -4.12
N PRO A 51 16.76 20.48 -3.53
CA PRO A 51 16.66 20.64 -2.09
C PRO A 51 15.39 19.98 -1.55
N ARG A 52 15.55 19.15 -0.51
CA ARG A 52 14.47 18.34 0.07
C ARG A 52 13.20 19.15 0.40
N ASP A 53 13.37 20.43 0.71
CA ASP A 53 12.28 21.37 0.99
C ASP A 53 11.56 21.88 -0.27
N GLU A 54 12.25 22.04 -1.41
CA GLU A 54 11.62 22.42 -2.69
C GLU A 54 10.70 21.31 -3.20
N ARG A 55 11.21 20.07 -3.25
CA ARG A 55 10.41 18.88 -3.59
C ARG A 55 9.20 18.74 -2.66
N ARG A 56 9.41 18.91 -1.34
CA ARG A 56 8.32 18.79 -0.36
C ARG A 56 7.27 19.88 -0.54
N GLU A 57 7.68 21.11 -0.87
CA GLU A 57 6.78 22.22 -1.12
C GLU A 57 6.03 22.06 -2.45
N PHE A 58 6.66 21.53 -3.50
CA PHE A 58 5.99 21.10 -4.72
C PHE A 58 4.88 20.08 -4.41
N LEU A 59 5.20 19.03 -3.63
CA LEU A 59 4.22 18.01 -3.25
C LEU A 59 3.07 18.55 -2.38
N ARG A 60 3.30 19.55 -1.51
CA ARG A 60 2.21 20.27 -0.81
C ARG A 60 1.30 21.03 -1.78
N LYS A 61 1.88 21.69 -2.79
CA LYS A 61 1.10 22.37 -3.84
C LYS A 61 0.28 21.37 -4.64
N THR A 62 0.87 20.23 -5.03
CA THR A 62 0.15 19.10 -5.64
C THR A 62 -0.98 18.59 -4.74
N ALA A 63 -0.77 18.43 -3.42
CA ALA A 63 -1.82 18.04 -2.48
C ALA A 63 -2.98 19.05 -2.47
N SER A 64 -2.68 20.34 -2.50
CA SER A 64 -3.69 21.39 -2.49
C SER A 64 -4.47 21.46 -3.80
N ASP A 65 -3.79 21.38 -4.94
CA ASP A 65 -4.36 21.32 -6.27
C ASP A 65 -5.29 20.11 -6.43
N THR A 66 -4.82 18.93 -6.01
CA THR A 66 -5.58 17.67 -6.00
C THR A 66 -6.88 17.83 -5.20
N ARG A 67 -6.83 18.37 -3.97
CA ARG A 67 -8.04 18.62 -3.17
C ARG A 67 -9.03 19.60 -3.83
N ALA A 68 -8.55 20.55 -4.63
CA ALA A 68 -9.40 21.49 -5.36
C ALA A 68 -10.03 20.86 -6.63
N THR A 69 -9.30 19.96 -7.31
CA THR A 69 -9.79 19.19 -8.46
C THR A 69 -10.82 18.13 -8.05
N LEU A 70 -10.62 17.43 -6.93
CA LEU A 70 -11.42 16.26 -6.55
C LEU A 70 -12.96 16.47 -6.54
N PRO A 71 -13.53 17.57 -6.00
CA PRO A 71 -14.97 17.83 -6.08
C PRO A 71 -15.48 17.98 -7.52
N ARG A 72 -14.68 18.56 -8.43
CA ARG A 72 -15.05 18.76 -9.85
C ARG A 72 -15.05 17.47 -10.65
N ILE A 73 -14.20 16.51 -10.29
CA ILE A 73 -14.22 15.16 -10.86
C ILE A 73 -15.46 14.43 -10.32
N ALA A 74 -15.64 14.39 -9.00
CA ALA A 74 -16.76 13.69 -8.38
C ALA A 74 -18.14 14.21 -8.81
N SER A 75 -18.30 15.52 -9.04
CA SER A 75 -19.57 16.12 -9.47
C SER A 75 -20.01 15.71 -10.89
N GLN A 76 -19.13 15.15 -11.71
CA GLN A 76 -19.48 14.64 -13.04
C GLN A 76 -20.08 13.22 -12.96
N TYR A 77 -19.82 12.47 -11.89
CA TYR A 77 -20.24 11.09 -11.75
C TYR A 77 -21.61 10.96 -11.07
N ARG A 78 -22.58 10.35 -11.77
CA ARG A 78 -23.88 9.98 -11.16
C ARG A 78 -23.83 8.68 -10.36
N THR A 79 -23.11 7.67 -10.86
CA THR A 79 -23.09 6.30 -10.30
C THR A 79 -21.68 5.79 -9.96
N PHE A 80 -20.62 6.39 -10.51
CA PHE A 80 -19.23 6.09 -10.14
C PHE A 80 -18.87 6.81 -8.83
N ASN A 81 -19.35 6.27 -7.70
CA ASN A 81 -19.17 6.90 -6.39
C ASN A 81 -17.74 6.75 -5.88
N THR A 82 -16.93 7.81 -6.02
CA THR A 82 -15.53 7.88 -5.55
C THR A 82 -15.36 7.93 -4.03
N GLN A 83 -16.44 8.09 -3.26
CA GLN A 83 -16.42 7.98 -1.80
C GLN A 83 -16.79 6.57 -1.30
N ALA A 84 -17.22 5.67 -2.20
CA ALA A 84 -17.58 4.32 -1.83
C ALA A 84 -16.37 3.56 -1.28
N CYS A 85 -16.58 2.83 -0.20
CA CYS A 85 -15.59 1.91 0.37
C CYS A 85 -16.27 0.78 1.14
N THR A 86 -15.52 -0.29 1.39
CA THR A 86 -15.93 -1.39 2.26
C THR A 86 -14.74 -1.82 3.13
N LEU A 87 -14.94 -1.87 4.45
CA LEU A 87 -13.95 -2.38 5.38
C LEU A 87 -14.14 -3.89 5.54
N TYR A 88 -13.26 -4.67 4.93
CA TYR A 88 -13.20 -6.12 5.10
C TYR A 88 -12.33 -6.49 6.30
N MET A 89 -12.70 -7.57 6.98
CA MET A 89 -11.97 -8.14 8.11
C MET A 89 -11.66 -9.61 7.86
N LEU A 90 -10.51 -10.11 8.33
CA LEU A 90 -10.32 -11.57 8.42
C LEU A 90 -11.20 -12.15 9.54
N PRO A 91 -11.82 -13.33 9.33
CA PRO A 91 -12.55 -14.03 10.36
C PRO A 91 -11.74 -14.24 11.65
N VAL A 92 -12.39 -14.19 12.79
CA VAL A 92 -11.83 -14.69 14.05
C VAL A 92 -12.12 -16.19 14.14
N ALA A 93 -11.10 -17.02 14.39
CA ALA A 93 -11.34 -18.38 14.86
C ALA A 93 -12.04 -18.29 16.23
N LEU A 94 -13.34 -18.62 16.26
CA LEU A 94 -14.29 -18.24 17.30
C LEU A 94 -13.77 -18.42 18.74
N VAL A 95 -13.48 -17.31 19.41
CA VAL A 95 -13.60 -17.26 20.87
C VAL A 95 -15.07 -17.01 21.16
N THR A 96 -15.76 -18.04 21.65
CA THR A 96 -17.18 -17.97 22.01
C THR A 96 -17.42 -16.91 23.09
N ASN A 97 -18.49 -16.12 22.92
CA ASN A 97 -19.06 -15.14 23.86
C ASN A 97 -18.41 -13.74 23.92
N ILE A 98 -18.61 -12.92 22.88
CA ILE A 98 -18.89 -11.47 23.07
C ILE A 98 -20.11 -11.08 22.22
N THR A 99 -21.03 -10.34 22.83
CA THR A 99 -22.31 -9.89 22.26
C THR A 99 -22.16 -8.81 21.19
N ALA A 100 -23.14 -8.75 20.29
CA ALA A 100 -23.24 -7.86 19.15
C ALA A 100 -22.79 -6.40 19.38
N ILE A 101 -21.68 -6.05 18.76
CA ILE A 101 -21.43 -4.72 18.17
C ILE A 101 -21.32 -4.97 16.66
N THR A 102 -21.63 -3.98 15.82
CA THR A 102 -21.64 -4.10 14.34
C THR A 102 -20.26 -4.47 13.79
N ASN A 103 -19.97 -5.77 13.71
CA ASN A 103 -18.73 -6.27 13.14
C ASN A 103 -18.70 -5.94 11.63
N PRO A 104 -17.56 -5.46 11.10
CA PRO A 104 -17.40 -5.32 9.64
C PRO A 104 -17.51 -6.69 8.96
N PRO A 105 -17.87 -6.76 7.67
CA PRO A 105 -17.99 -8.03 6.95
C PRO A 105 -16.68 -8.83 7.05
N GLU A 106 -16.77 -9.99 7.72
CA GLU A 106 -15.70 -10.98 7.69
C GLU A 106 -15.61 -11.56 6.27
N ILE A 107 -14.41 -11.58 5.69
CA ILE A 107 -14.21 -12.14 4.35
C ILE A 107 -13.89 -13.64 4.45
N PRO A 108 -14.81 -14.52 4.02
CA PRO A 108 -14.58 -15.96 4.06
C PRO A 108 -13.48 -16.37 3.08
N PRO A 109 -12.98 -17.61 3.16
CA PRO A 109 -12.18 -18.20 2.09
C PRO A 109 -12.89 -18.08 0.74
N LEU A 110 -12.11 -17.90 -0.33
CA LEU A 110 -12.65 -17.86 -1.69
C LEU A 110 -13.36 -19.16 -2.06
N ASP A 111 -14.54 -19.03 -2.65
CA ASP A 111 -15.35 -20.14 -3.17
C ASP A 111 -14.78 -20.62 -4.51
N PRO A 112 -14.21 -21.85 -4.61
CA PRO A 112 -13.58 -22.33 -5.83
C PRO A 112 -14.52 -22.40 -7.03
N SER A 113 -15.84 -22.49 -6.83
CA SER A 113 -16.81 -22.48 -7.93
C SER A 113 -16.89 -21.14 -8.67
N LYS A 114 -16.44 -20.06 -8.02
CA LYS A 114 -16.38 -18.69 -8.58
C LYS A 114 -15.05 -18.39 -9.27
N CYS A 115 -14.05 -19.27 -9.16
CA CYS A 115 -12.75 -19.11 -9.81
C CYS A 115 -12.90 -19.00 -11.34
N PRO A 116 -12.42 -17.93 -12.00
CA PRO A 116 -12.52 -17.77 -13.46
C PRO A 116 -11.92 -18.94 -14.25
N GLY A 117 -10.70 -19.37 -13.93
CA GLY A 117 -10.00 -20.49 -14.56
C GLY A 117 -10.69 -21.85 -14.42
N ARG A 118 -11.57 -22.02 -13.41
CA ARG A 118 -12.40 -23.22 -13.26
C ARG A 118 -13.75 -23.13 -13.98
N ARG A 119 -14.19 -21.92 -14.37
CA ARG A 119 -15.45 -21.68 -15.09
C ARG A 119 -15.29 -21.61 -16.61
N SER A 120 -14.10 -21.30 -17.12
CA SER A 120 -13.83 -21.19 -18.55
C SER A 120 -12.64 -22.05 -18.97
N PRO A 121 -12.81 -23.03 -19.89
CA PRO A 121 -11.68 -23.78 -20.48
C PRO A 121 -10.70 -22.92 -21.30
N GLN A 122 -11.07 -21.67 -21.59
CA GLN A 122 -10.27 -20.72 -22.37
C GLN A 122 -9.44 -19.79 -21.47
N SER A 123 -9.73 -19.74 -20.16
CA SER A 123 -8.91 -19.00 -19.21
C SER A 123 -7.63 -19.80 -18.90
N PRO A 124 -6.45 -19.14 -18.79
CA PRO A 124 -5.23 -19.84 -18.43
C PRO A 124 -5.37 -20.47 -17.04
N ALA A 125 -4.99 -21.74 -16.92
CA ALA A 125 -5.07 -22.50 -15.66
C ALA A 125 -4.11 -21.96 -14.57
N SER A 126 -3.11 -21.17 -14.98
CA SER A 126 -2.17 -20.46 -14.13
C SER A 126 -1.58 -19.25 -14.86
N THR A 127 -1.28 -18.19 -14.14
CA THR A 127 -0.65 -16.96 -14.63
C THR A 127 0.75 -16.82 -14.05
N ALA A 128 1.73 -16.42 -14.86
CA ALA A 128 3.06 -16.09 -14.35
C ALA A 128 3.05 -14.70 -13.69
N ILE A 129 3.49 -14.61 -12.43
CA ILE A 129 3.75 -13.34 -11.77
C ILE A 129 4.85 -12.58 -12.53
N ARG A 130 4.62 -11.29 -12.80
CA ARG A 130 5.63 -10.37 -13.32
C ARG A 130 6.11 -9.46 -12.19
N VAL A 131 7.40 -9.19 -12.09
CA VAL A 131 7.95 -8.19 -11.15
C VAL A 131 8.64 -7.07 -11.94
N VAL A 132 8.19 -5.84 -11.75
CA VAL A 132 8.66 -4.67 -12.51
C VAL A 132 9.20 -3.58 -11.59
N ASN A 133 10.30 -2.95 -12.01
CA ASN A 133 10.81 -1.74 -11.36
C ASN A 133 10.02 -0.55 -11.89
N GLY A 134 8.95 -0.19 -11.21
CA GLY A 134 8.02 0.82 -11.70
C GLY A 134 7.05 1.34 -10.65
N ASP A 135 6.42 2.46 -10.99
CA ASP A 135 5.32 3.03 -10.24
C ASP A 135 4.07 2.13 -10.32
N THR A 136 3.30 2.10 -9.22
CA THR A 136 2.10 1.26 -9.10
C THR A 136 1.01 1.64 -10.10
N LEU A 137 0.78 2.94 -10.32
CA LEU A 137 -0.29 3.42 -11.20
C LEU A 137 0.11 3.34 -12.66
N ASP A 138 1.35 3.70 -13.01
CA ASP A 138 1.87 3.58 -14.37
C ASP A 138 1.86 2.11 -14.82
N THR A 139 2.17 1.18 -13.90
CA THR A 139 2.01 -0.26 -14.12
C THR A 139 0.55 -0.64 -14.36
N ALA A 140 -0.40 -0.18 -13.53
CA ALA A 140 -1.82 -0.46 -13.68
C ALA A 140 -2.40 0.07 -15.01
N LEU A 141 -1.92 1.23 -15.47
CA LEU A 141 -2.25 1.79 -16.78
C LEU A 141 -1.69 0.93 -17.92
N SER A 142 -0.46 0.42 -17.81
CA SER A 142 0.12 -0.45 -18.84
C SER A 142 -0.64 -1.77 -19.04
N ILE A 143 -1.28 -2.27 -17.97
CA ILE A 143 -2.07 -3.51 -17.96
C ILE A 143 -3.41 -3.35 -18.70
N ASN A 144 -4.05 -2.17 -18.59
CA ASN A 144 -5.32 -1.92 -19.26
C ASN A 144 -5.47 -0.45 -19.71
N PRO A 145 -4.71 -0.03 -20.75
CA PRO A 145 -4.54 1.38 -21.11
C PRO A 145 -5.79 2.05 -21.69
N THR A 146 -6.80 1.28 -22.09
CA THR A 146 -8.06 1.76 -22.67
C THR A 146 -9.23 1.75 -21.69
N LEU A 147 -9.02 1.29 -20.45
CA LEU A 147 -10.09 1.17 -19.46
C LEU A 147 -10.36 2.49 -18.74
N THR A 148 -11.51 3.08 -19.05
CA THR A 148 -11.95 4.37 -18.49
C THR A 148 -13.15 4.19 -17.55
N VAL A 149 -13.47 5.24 -16.79
CA VAL A 149 -14.71 5.29 -16.00
C VAL A 149 -15.94 5.04 -16.88
N ASN A 150 -15.97 5.57 -18.11
CA ASN A 150 -17.04 5.30 -19.06
C ASN A 150 -17.14 3.80 -19.41
N THR A 151 -16.00 3.15 -19.67
CA THR A 151 -15.95 1.71 -19.98
C THR A 151 -16.52 0.87 -18.85
N ILE A 152 -16.17 1.20 -17.60
CA ILE A 152 -16.73 0.55 -16.41
C ILE A 152 -18.25 0.75 -16.34
N LEU A 153 -18.73 2.00 -16.43
CA LEU A 153 -20.15 2.32 -16.34
C LEU A 153 -20.99 1.64 -17.42
N GLN A 154 -20.50 1.60 -18.67
CA GLN A 154 -21.17 0.91 -19.78
C GLN A 154 -21.23 -0.62 -19.62
N SER A 155 -20.34 -1.21 -18.80
CA SER A 155 -20.34 -2.64 -18.53
C SER A 155 -21.24 -3.09 -17.39
N GLN A 156 -21.77 -2.16 -16.56
CA GLN A 156 -22.53 -2.50 -15.34
C GLN A 156 -23.81 -3.31 -15.59
N SER A 157 -24.40 -3.21 -16.79
CA SER A 157 -25.59 -3.97 -17.20
C SER A 157 -25.28 -5.31 -17.89
N GLN A 158 -24.01 -5.65 -18.10
CA GLN A 158 -23.61 -6.90 -18.73
C GLN A 158 -23.65 -8.06 -17.72
N ALA A 159 -23.84 -9.29 -18.20
CA ALA A 159 -23.86 -10.48 -17.34
C ALA A 159 -22.55 -10.71 -16.58
N THR A 160 -21.43 -10.23 -17.14
CA THR A 160 -20.11 -10.19 -16.51
C THR A 160 -19.55 -8.76 -16.62
N PRO A 161 -19.85 -7.86 -15.67
CA PRO A 161 -19.34 -6.50 -15.69
C PRO A 161 -17.81 -6.45 -15.71
N ILE A 162 -17.24 -5.50 -16.43
CA ILE A 162 -15.79 -5.33 -16.51
C ILE A 162 -15.30 -4.82 -15.16
N LYS A 163 -14.32 -5.52 -14.57
CA LYS A 163 -13.64 -5.12 -13.35
C LYS A 163 -12.29 -4.49 -13.70
N PRO A 164 -11.95 -3.32 -13.11
CA PRO A 164 -10.66 -2.68 -13.36
C PRO A 164 -9.53 -3.43 -12.67
N THR A 165 -8.29 -3.05 -12.99
CA THR A 165 -7.11 -3.51 -12.26
C THR A 165 -7.24 -3.11 -10.78
N LEU A 166 -7.08 -4.10 -9.89
CA LEU A 166 -7.02 -3.84 -8.45
C LEU A 166 -5.58 -3.49 -8.05
N VAL A 167 -5.42 -2.33 -7.42
CA VAL A 167 -4.15 -1.83 -6.92
C VAL A 167 -4.06 -2.02 -5.41
N LEU A 168 -2.95 -2.56 -4.92
CA LEU A 168 -2.63 -2.55 -3.49
C LEU A 168 -2.09 -1.18 -3.07
N ASN A 169 -2.80 -0.49 -2.18
CA ASN A 169 -2.27 0.65 -1.43
C ASN A 169 -1.47 0.13 -0.22
N LEU A 170 -0.18 0.48 -0.16
CA LEU A 170 0.75 0.18 0.92
C LEU A 170 0.49 1.10 2.12
N ALA A 171 -0.70 0.96 2.71
CA ALA A 171 -1.34 1.99 3.50
C ALA A 171 -0.66 2.28 4.84
N SER A 172 -0.82 3.52 5.30
CA SER A 172 -0.61 3.92 6.68
C SER A 172 -1.64 3.26 7.61
N ASP A 173 -1.18 2.76 8.74
CA ASP A 173 -2.00 2.23 9.84
C ASP A 173 -2.78 3.34 10.58
N ILE A 174 -2.26 4.57 10.64
CA ILE A 174 -2.77 5.63 11.52
C ILE A 174 -3.40 6.83 10.81
N HIS A 175 -3.10 7.07 9.54
CA HIS A 175 -3.52 8.27 8.81
C HIS A 175 -4.02 7.93 7.41
N ALA A 176 -5.25 8.34 7.08
CA ALA A 176 -5.80 8.25 5.73
C ALA A 176 -4.92 8.96 4.69
N GLY A 177 -4.32 8.20 3.77
CA GLY A 177 -3.43 8.74 2.73
C GLY A 177 -2.03 9.11 3.25
N GLY A 178 -1.63 8.58 4.41
CA GLY A 178 -0.32 8.83 4.99
C GLY A 178 -0.06 10.32 5.25
N GLY A 179 1.06 10.82 4.74
CA GLY A 179 1.50 12.21 4.89
C GLY A 179 1.22 13.12 3.70
N TRP A 180 0.34 12.74 2.75
CA TRP A 180 0.23 13.42 1.45
C TRP A 180 -0.06 14.93 1.54
N HIS A 181 -0.94 15.34 2.46
CA HIS A 181 -1.21 16.76 2.72
C HIS A 181 0.04 17.58 3.14
N ASN A 182 1.07 16.93 3.67
CA ASN A 182 2.28 17.54 4.23
C ASN A 182 3.50 17.46 3.29
N GLY A 183 3.29 17.04 2.03
CA GLY A 183 4.34 16.85 1.04
C GLY A 183 5.21 15.62 1.28
N ALA A 184 4.69 14.61 1.99
CA ALA A 184 5.40 13.34 2.13
C ALA A 184 5.37 12.54 0.81
N MET A 185 6.31 11.61 0.64
CA MET A 185 6.32 10.72 -0.50
C MET A 185 6.69 9.29 -0.11
N ALA A 186 5.69 8.42 -0.13
CA ALA A 186 5.79 7.00 -0.40
C ALA A 186 4.67 6.61 -1.39
N GLN A 187 4.39 5.32 -1.51
CA GLN A 187 3.44 4.80 -2.49
C GLN A 187 1.99 5.22 -2.19
N GLU A 188 1.56 5.24 -0.92
CA GLU A 188 0.22 5.71 -0.55
C GLU A 188 0.02 7.20 -0.90
N GLU A 189 1.00 8.06 -0.61
CA GLU A 189 0.90 9.47 -0.97
C GLU A 189 0.82 9.68 -2.49
N GLU A 190 1.54 8.90 -3.28
CA GLU A 190 1.47 8.96 -4.76
C GLU A 190 0.09 8.56 -5.28
N LEU A 191 -0.55 7.55 -4.69
CA LEU A 191 -1.95 7.21 -4.98
C LEU A 191 -2.88 8.37 -4.64
N CYS A 192 -2.69 9.04 -3.50
CA CYS A 192 -3.51 10.19 -3.08
C CYS A 192 -3.27 11.46 -3.91
N TYR A 193 -2.06 11.72 -4.41
CA TYR A 193 -1.79 12.85 -5.31
C TYR A 193 -2.44 12.69 -6.68
N ARG A 194 -2.63 11.44 -7.13
CA ARG A 194 -2.94 11.14 -8.54
C ARG A 194 -4.32 10.59 -8.82
N THR A 195 -5.03 10.16 -7.78
CA THR A 195 -6.32 9.49 -7.92
C THR A 195 -7.36 10.02 -6.95
N THR A 196 -8.62 9.62 -7.18
CA THR A 196 -9.72 9.91 -6.26
C THR A 196 -9.69 9.09 -4.97
N LEU A 197 -8.68 8.26 -4.73
CA LEU A 197 -8.59 7.35 -3.57
C LEU A 197 -8.85 8.06 -2.23
N SER A 198 -8.36 9.29 -2.04
CA SER A 198 -8.54 10.03 -0.79
C SER A 198 -9.99 10.37 -0.43
N HIS A 199 -10.95 10.24 -1.37
CA HIS A 199 -12.39 10.28 -1.08
C HIS A 199 -12.91 9.01 -0.39
N SER A 200 -12.30 7.84 -0.64
CA SER A 200 -12.66 6.55 -0.02
C SER A 200 -11.94 6.30 1.30
N LEU A 201 -10.83 6.99 1.59
CA LEU A 201 -10.05 6.83 2.83
C LEU A 201 -10.67 7.60 4.00
N HIS A 202 -11.85 7.15 4.46
CA HIS A 202 -12.58 7.83 5.53
C HIS A 202 -11.86 7.71 6.89
N ARG A 203 -11.70 8.84 7.57
CA ARG A 203 -10.94 8.92 8.84
C ARG A 203 -11.48 8.05 9.97
N TYR A 204 -12.77 7.71 9.98
CA TYR A 204 -13.37 6.86 11.02
C TYR A 204 -12.94 5.39 10.93
N HIS A 205 -12.31 4.96 9.83
CA HIS A 205 -11.65 3.66 9.74
C HIS A 205 -10.23 3.63 10.33
N TYR A 206 -9.70 4.78 10.77
CA TYR A 206 -8.32 4.90 11.26
C TYR A 206 -8.28 5.06 12.80
N PRO A 207 -7.34 4.40 13.50
CA PRO A 207 -6.30 3.52 12.96
C PRO A 207 -6.86 2.22 12.38
N LEU A 208 -6.33 1.78 11.23
CA LEU A 208 -6.74 0.56 10.56
C LEU A 208 -6.47 -0.64 11.46
N HIS A 209 -7.50 -1.47 11.66
CA HIS A 209 -7.36 -2.67 12.47
C HIS A 209 -6.34 -3.65 11.82
N PRO A 210 -5.45 -4.33 12.59
CA PRO A 210 -4.39 -5.16 12.03
C PRO A 210 -4.84 -6.26 11.06
N ARG A 211 -6.09 -6.73 11.19
CA ARG A 211 -6.70 -7.76 10.33
C ARG A 211 -7.72 -7.18 9.32
N SER A 212 -7.61 -5.89 8.97
CA SER A 212 -8.55 -5.19 8.08
C SER A 212 -7.93 -4.76 6.75
N ALA A 213 -8.80 -4.64 5.74
CA ALA A 213 -8.51 -4.05 4.44
C ALA A 213 -9.64 -3.08 4.07
N LEU A 214 -9.28 -1.88 3.64
CA LEU A 214 -10.24 -0.91 3.13
C LEU A 214 -10.25 -0.97 1.60
N TYR A 215 -11.31 -1.54 1.04
CA TYR A 215 -11.53 -1.63 -0.40
C TYR A 215 -12.27 -0.40 -0.92
N ALA A 216 -11.79 0.16 -2.03
CA ALA A 216 -12.35 1.30 -2.74
C ALA A 216 -12.63 0.88 -4.20
N PRO A 217 -13.89 0.57 -4.57
CA PRO A 217 -14.21 0.04 -5.90
C PRO A 217 -14.03 1.04 -7.03
N ASN A 218 -14.22 2.35 -6.77
CA ASN A 218 -14.35 3.37 -7.80
C ASN A 218 -13.26 4.44 -7.66
N VAL A 219 -12.07 4.18 -8.20
CA VAL A 219 -10.94 5.12 -8.15
C VAL A 219 -10.61 5.59 -9.57
N ALA A 220 -10.71 6.90 -9.82
CA ALA A 220 -10.30 7.50 -11.09
C ALA A 220 -8.88 8.08 -10.98
N LEU A 221 -8.03 7.83 -11.96
CA LEU A 221 -6.69 8.42 -12.08
C LEU A 221 -6.76 9.67 -12.95
N PHE A 222 -6.24 10.80 -12.45
CA PHE A 222 -6.31 12.09 -13.13
C PHE A 222 -5.00 12.86 -13.18
N ARG A 223 -3.88 12.24 -12.78
CA ARG A 223 -2.58 12.88 -12.78
C ARG A 223 -1.46 11.90 -13.13
N ASP A 224 -0.52 12.38 -13.92
CA ASP A 224 0.75 11.75 -14.26
C ASP A 224 1.61 11.48 -13.01
N SER A 225 2.61 10.60 -13.12
CA SER A 225 3.52 10.26 -12.02
C SER A 225 4.49 11.40 -11.68
N PHE A 226 5.10 11.34 -10.49
CA PHE A 226 6.08 12.32 -10.04
C PHE A 226 7.25 12.46 -11.05
N ALA A 227 7.70 11.35 -11.64
CA ALA A 227 8.76 11.31 -12.65
C ALA A 227 8.44 12.14 -13.91
N THR A 228 7.17 12.29 -14.25
CA THR A 228 6.66 13.09 -15.38
C THR A 228 6.13 14.47 -14.98
N GLY A 229 6.28 14.83 -13.70
CA GLY A 229 5.99 16.16 -13.17
C GLY A 229 4.58 16.38 -12.62
N HIS A 230 3.85 15.34 -12.24
CA HIS A 230 2.53 15.46 -11.57
C HIS A 230 1.51 16.32 -12.33
N LYS A 231 1.57 16.31 -13.68
CA LYS A 231 0.63 17.04 -14.54
C LYS A 231 -0.74 16.39 -14.50
N ARG A 232 -1.82 17.19 -14.58
CA ARG A 232 -3.18 16.66 -14.62
C ARG A 232 -3.49 16.15 -16.03
N LEU A 233 -4.10 14.96 -16.10
CA LEU A 233 -4.69 14.44 -17.34
C LEU A 233 -5.85 15.35 -17.75
N THR A 234 -6.06 15.53 -19.05
CA THR A 234 -6.93 16.57 -19.61
C THR A 234 -8.36 16.51 -19.06
N GLU A 235 -8.69 17.41 -18.12
CA GLU A 235 -9.85 17.32 -17.22
C GLU A 235 -11.22 17.66 -17.84
N THR A 236 -11.33 17.75 -19.17
CA THR A 236 -12.57 18.21 -19.84
C THR A 236 -13.71 17.21 -19.77
N ASP A 237 -13.43 15.93 -19.53
CA ASP A 237 -14.41 14.86 -19.39
C ASP A 237 -13.90 13.81 -18.40
N ALA A 238 -14.43 13.83 -17.18
CA ALA A 238 -14.02 12.91 -16.12
C ALA A 238 -14.38 11.44 -16.43
N HIS A 239 -15.28 11.15 -17.37
CA HIS A 239 -15.60 9.78 -17.75
C HIS A 239 -14.52 9.12 -18.60
N LYS A 240 -13.62 9.91 -19.23
CA LYS A 240 -12.47 9.40 -19.99
C LYS A 240 -11.23 9.12 -19.14
N LEU A 241 -11.26 9.46 -17.86
CA LEU A 241 -10.18 9.16 -16.92
C LEU A 241 -10.03 7.63 -16.75
N PRO A 242 -8.80 7.10 -16.65
CA PRO A 242 -8.58 5.70 -16.34
C PRO A 242 -9.22 5.28 -15.01
N ALA A 243 -9.84 4.10 -15.00
CA ALA A 243 -10.53 3.56 -13.84
C ALA A 243 -9.78 2.41 -13.19
N LEU A 244 -9.73 2.44 -11.86
CA LEU A 244 -9.01 1.52 -10.98
C LEU A 244 -9.94 1.12 -9.83
N SER A 245 -9.60 0.02 -9.15
CA SER A 245 -10.04 -0.20 -7.77
C SER A 245 -8.81 -0.30 -6.89
N VAL A 246 -8.95 0.00 -5.60
CA VAL A 246 -7.83 -0.03 -4.64
C VAL A 246 -8.20 -0.86 -3.42
N VAL A 247 -7.28 -1.69 -2.94
CA VAL A 247 -7.35 -2.32 -1.62
C VAL A 247 -6.24 -1.76 -0.74
N SER A 248 -6.60 -1.17 0.40
CA SER A 248 -5.67 -0.52 1.32
C SER A 248 -5.41 -1.41 2.54
N VAL A 249 -4.16 -1.84 2.72
CA VAL A 249 -3.72 -2.67 3.84
C VAL A 249 -2.42 -2.12 4.41
N ALA A 250 -2.44 -1.81 5.70
CA ALA A 250 -1.23 -1.43 6.41
C ALA A 250 -0.39 -2.66 6.78
N ALA A 251 0.92 -2.61 6.55
CA ALA A 251 1.86 -3.62 7.05
C ALA A 251 2.13 -3.47 8.56
N LEU A 252 2.92 -4.36 9.14
CA LEU A 252 3.44 -4.16 10.51
C LEU A 252 4.38 -2.96 10.55
N ARG A 253 4.34 -2.17 11.62
CA ARG A 253 5.14 -0.95 11.76
C ARG A 253 6.41 -1.22 12.56
N LYS A 254 7.53 -1.43 11.85
CA LYS A 254 8.85 -1.77 12.40
C LYS A 254 8.82 -3.01 13.32
N PRO A 255 8.41 -4.18 12.78
CA PRO A 255 8.45 -5.44 13.52
C PRO A 255 9.86 -5.77 14.00
N GLU A 256 9.98 -6.63 15.01
CA GLU A 256 11.28 -7.16 15.42
C GLU A 256 11.79 -8.16 14.37
N LEU A 257 13.09 -8.10 14.07
CA LEU A 257 13.72 -8.87 13.00
C LEU A 257 14.81 -9.80 13.54
N THR A 258 15.14 -10.82 12.76
CA THR A 258 16.32 -11.67 13.00
C THR A 258 17.61 -10.84 13.02
N LYS A 259 18.69 -11.39 13.61
CA LYS A 259 19.98 -10.67 13.78
C LYS A 259 20.65 -10.24 12.47
N ASP A 260 20.30 -10.89 11.37
CA ASP A 260 20.74 -10.58 10.00
C ASP A 260 19.78 -9.65 9.24
N PHE A 261 18.64 -9.29 9.85
CA PHE A 261 17.57 -8.45 9.30
C PHE A 261 16.82 -9.04 8.08
N GLU A 262 16.99 -10.35 7.82
CA GLU A 262 16.46 -11.02 6.63
C GLU A 262 15.05 -11.62 6.82
N ASP A 263 14.63 -11.89 8.07
CA ASP A 263 13.32 -12.47 8.44
C ASP A 263 12.73 -11.79 9.70
N PHE A 264 11.48 -12.12 10.04
CA PHE A 264 10.82 -11.68 11.27
C PHE A 264 11.42 -12.41 12.49
N ALA A 265 11.47 -11.76 13.65
CA ALA A 265 11.97 -12.37 14.89
C ALA A 265 10.99 -13.37 15.53
N ASP A 266 9.69 -13.22 15.25
CA ASP A 266 8.61 -14.02 15.81
C ASP A 266 7.66 -14.48 14.68
N ASP A 267 7.24 -15.74 14.72
CA ASP A 267 6.27 -16.32 13.79
C ASP A 267 4.91 -15.60 13.83
N VAL A 268 4.56 -14.94 14.93
CA VAL A 268 3.32 -14.13 15.04
C VAL A 268 3.31 -12.96 14.05
N ASP A 269 4.43 -12.25 13.89
CA ASP A 269 4.53 -11.12 12.95
C ASP A 269 4.51 -11.60 11.49
N ARG A 270 5.11 -12.77 11.26
CA ARG A 270 5.05 -13.49 9.97
C ARG A 270 3.61 -13.92 9.64
N ASP A 271 2.88 -14.51 10.59
CA ASP A 271 1.50 -14.96 10.41
C ASP A 271 0.52 -13.80 10.21
N VAL A 272 0.72 -12.68 10.93
CA VAL A 272 -0.03 -11.43 10.68
C VAL A 272 0.25 -10.90 9.26
N THR A 273 1.49 -10.98 8.78
CA THR A 273 1.86 -10.60 7.41
C THR A 273 1.21 -11.52 6.37
N MET A 274 1.26 -12.85 6.54
CA MET A 274 0.55 -13.79 5.66
C MET A 274 -0.96 -13.56 5.68
N GLY A 275 -1.56 -13.33 6.85
CA GLY A 275 -2.98 -12.99 6.99
C GLY A 275 -3.35 -11.75 6.18
N LYS A 276 -2.57 -10.67 6.27
CA LYS A 276 -2.75 -9.45 5.48
C LYS A 276 -2.67 -9.71 3.97
N ILE A 277 -1.80 -10.61 3.51
CA ILE A 277 -1.69 -11.00 2.10
C ILE A 277 -2.92 -11.80 1.66
N ARG A 278 -3.36 -12.81 2.45
CA ARG A 278 -4.60 -13.55 2.20
C ARG A 278 -5.81 -12.62 2.09
N LEU A 279 -5.87 -11.60 2.95
CA LEU A 279 -6.91 -10.58 2.95
C LEU A 279 -6.96 -9.79 1.64
N VAL A 280 -5.80 -9.36 1.11
CA VAL A 280 -5.69 -8.68 -0.20
C VAL A 280 -6.22 -9.58 -1.33
N LEU A 281 -5.78 -10.83 -1.39
CA LEU A 281 -6.18 -11.77 -2.45
C LEU A 281 -7.65 -12.20 -2.34
N ARG A 282 -8.18 -12.35 -1.12
CA ARG A 282 -9.61 -12.61 -0.88
C ARG A 282 -10.47 -11.44 -1.35
N VAL A 283 -10.09 -10.20 -1.02
CA VAL A 283 -10.82 -9.01 -1.51
C VAL A 283 -10.81 -9.01 -3.04
N ALA A 284 -9.67 -9.26 -3.67
CA ALA A 284 -9.58 -9.35 -5.14
C ALA A 284 -10.55 -10.38 -5.74
N GLY A 285 -10.53 -11.62 -5.24
CA GLY A 285 -11.37 -12.70 -5.76
C GLY A 285 -12.85 -12.52 -5.48
N ALA A 286 -13.21 -12.07 -4.27
CA ALA A 286 -14.60 -11.84 -3.89
C ALA A 286 -15.24 -10.70 -4.69
N GLU A 287 -14.46 -9.66 -4.99
CA GLU A 287 -14.87 -8.53 -5.83
C GLU A 287 -14.72 -8.81 -7.34
N GLY A 288 -14.17 -9.97 -7.74
CA GLY A 288 -14.07 -10.38 -9.14
C GLY A 288 -12.95 -9.71 -9.95
N HIS A 289 -11.92 -9.18 -9.30
CA HIS A 289 -10.75 -8.62 -9.98
C HIS A 289 -9.82 -9.74 -10.46
N THR A 290 -9.56 -9.80 -11.77
CA THR A 290 -8.64 -10.76 -12.39
C THR A 290 -7.26 -10.17 -12.70
N ARG A 291 -7.07 -8.86 -12.55
CA ARG A 291 -5.81 -8.15 -12.82
C ARG A 291 -5.36 -7.42 -11.57
N LEU A 292 -4.17 -7.75 -11.05
CA LEU A 292 -3.66 -7.23 -9.78
C LEU A 292 -2.34 -6.47 -9.99
N VAL A 293 -2.22 -5.30 -9.38
CA VAL A 293 -0.93 -4.65 -9.11
C VAL A 293 -0.66 -4.66 -7.61
N LEU A 294 0.32 -5.46 -7.22
CA LEU A 294 0.84 -5.62 -5.86
C LEU A 294 2.17 -4.87 -5.72
N GLY A 295 2.75 -4.91 -4.53
CA GLY A 295 4.02 -4.22 -4.23
C GLY A 295 4.67 -4.73 -2.95
N ALA A 296 5.81 -4.13 -2.59
CA ALA A 296 6.63 -4.56 -1.46
C ALA A 296 6.04 -4.10 -0.10
N LEU A 297 5.01 -4.82 0.36
CA LEU A 297 4.22 -4.50 1.55
C LEU A 297 5.09 -4.25 2.79
N GLY A 298 5.06 -3.02 3.29
CA GLY A 298 5.81 -2.62 4.50
C GLY A 298 7.34 -2.49 4.35
N CYS A 299 7.90 -2.81 3.18
CA CYS A 299 9.35 -2.91 2.93
C CYS A 299 10.06 -1.54 2.77
N GLY A 300 9.40 -0.45 3.17
CA GLY A 300 9.90 0.93 3.11
C GLY A 300 9.99 1.55 4.51
N VAL A 301 9.25 2.64 4.73
CA VAL A 301 9.20 3.38 6.02
C VAL A 301 8.84 2.47 7.22
N PHE A 302 8.07 1.41 6.97
CA PHE A 302 7.62 0.45 7.97
C PHE A 302 8.63 -0.68 8.26
N ARG A 303 9.76 -0.74 7.54
CA ARG A 303 10.91 -1.64 7.82
C ARG A 303 10.54 -3.13 7.99
N ASN A 304 9.65 -3.65 7.16
CA ASN A 304 9.43 -5.10 7.09
C ASN A 304 10.59 -5.73 6.26
N PRO A 305 11.00 -6.97 6.57
CA PRO A 305 12.11 -7.66 5.91
C PRO A 305 11.71 -8.04 4.47
N PRO A 306 12.30 -7.45 3.41
CA PRO A 306 11.76 -7.59 2.05
C PRO A 306 11.73 -9.04 1.54
N LYS A 307 12.73 -9.83 1.92
CA LYS A 307 12.87 -11.25 1.56
C LYS A 307 11.78 -12.11 2.20
N ALA A 308 11.54 -11.95 3.49
CA ALA A 308 10.48 -12.69 4.18
C ALA A 308 9.07 -12.21 3.79
N VAL A 309 8.86 -10.92 3.46
CA VAL A 309 7.58 -10.47 2.88
C VAL A 309 7.35 -11.11 1.50
N ALA A 310 8.36 -11.13 0.61
CA ALA A 310 8.26 -11.79 -0.69
C ALA A 310 8.01 -13.31 -0.55
N LYS A 311 8.67 -13.97 0.42
CA LYS A 311 8.42 -15.37 0.79
C LYS A 311 6.98 -15.58 1.30
N CYS A 312 6.45 -14.68 2.13
CA CYS A 312 5.05 -14.73 2.57
C CYS A 312 4.07 -14.62 1.39
N PHE A 313 4.33 -13.75 0.40
CA PHE A 313 3.54 -13.71 -0.83
C PHE A 313 3.61 -15.04 -1.58
N LEU A 314 4.81 -15.59 -1.80
CA LEU A 314 5.02 -16.86 -2.49
C LEU A 314 4.28 -18.02 -1.82
N GLU A 315 4.37 -18.11 -0.49
CA GLU A 315 3.68 -19.15 0.29
C GLU A 315 2.16 -18.99 0.24
N VAL A 316 1.64 -17.77 0.42
CA VAL A 316 0.19 -17.53 0.35
C VAL A 316 -0.36 -17.83 -1.05
N PHE A 317 0.33 -17.43 -2.13
CA PHE A 317 -0.11 -17.78 -3.49
C PHE A 317 -0.18 -19.29 -3.74
N ARG A 318 0.68 -20.08 -3.08
CA ARG A 318 0.69 -21.55 -3.16
C ARG A 318 -0.39 -22.23 -2.32
N GLU A 319 -1.14 -21.50 -1.48
CA GLU A 319 -2.25 -22.09 -0.73
C GLU A 319 -3.36 -22.55 -1.68
N PRO A 320 -3.99 -23.72 -1.45
CA PRO A 320 -5.02 -24.25 -2.35
C PRO A 320 -6.20 -23.31 -2.63
N GLU A 321 -6.46 -22.35 -1.74
CA GLU A 321 -7.47 -21.31 -1.91
C GLU A 321 -7.21 -20.43 -3.14
N PHE A 322 -5.96 -20.04 -3.39
CA PHE A 322 -5.58 -19.08 -4.44
C PHE A 322 -5.12 -19.76 -5.74
N GLN A 323 -5.33 -21.07 -5.87
CA GLN A 323 -4.91 -21.89 -6.99
C GLN A 323 -6.04 -22.21 -7.99
N GLY A 324 -5.70 -22.24 -9.28
CA GLY A 324 -6.56 -22.74 -10.36
C GLY A 324 -7.04 -21.69 -11.36
N GLY A 325 -6.19 -20.70 -11.68
CA GLY A 325 -6.50 -19.68 -12.69
C GLY A 325 -7.43 -18.58 -12.16
N TRP A 326 -7.19 -18.13 -10.93
CA TRP A 326 -7.96 -17.03 -10.35
C TRP A 326 -7.73 -15.70 -11.08
N TRP A 327 -6.48 -15.38 -11.39
CA TRP A 327 -6.06 -14.09 -11.96
C TRP A 327 -5.56 -14.26 -13.40
N GLU A 328 -5.98 -13.37 -14.29
CA GLU A 328 -5.45 -13.22 -15.66
C GLU A 328 -4.06 -12.55 -15.65
N GLU A 329 -3.79 -11.68 -14.67
CA GLU A 329 -2.51 -10.98 -14.57
C GLU A 329 -2.18 -10.58 -13.12
N VAL A 330 -0.95 -10.85 -12.70
CA VAL A 330 -0.40 -10.43 -11.40
C VAL A 330 0.94 -9.74 -11.61
N VAL A 331 1.02 -8.46 -11.27
CA VAL A 331 2.26 -7.68 -11.38
C VAL A 331 2.65 -7.10 -10.04
N PHE A 332 3.88 -7.32 -9.59
CA PHE A 332 4.47 -6.60 -8.48
C PHE A 332 5.20 -5.37 -9.01
N ALA A 333 4.59 -4.19 -8.82
CA ALA A 333 5.22 -2.90 -9.08
C ALA A 333 6.06 -2.50 -7.87
N VAL A 334 7.36 -2.76 -7.94
CA VAL A 334 8.30 -2.55 -6.83
C VAL A 334 9.40 -1.62 -7.29
N MET A 335 9.29 -0.33 -6.93
CA MET A 335 10.38 0.62 -7.14
C MET A 335 11.62 0.17 -6.38
N ASP A 336 12.76 0.19 -7.08
CA ASP A 336 14.06 -0.10 -6.48
C ASP A 336 14.48 1.01 -5.49
N ASN A 337 15.02 0.59 -4.35
CA ASN A 337 15.52 1.45 -3.28
C ASN A 337 17.01 1.19 -2.98
N ALA A 338 17.70 0.40 -3.79
CA ALA A 338 19.14 0.21 -3.69
C ALA A 338 19.91 1.52 -3.98
N PRO A 339 21.14 1.68 -3.45
CA PRO A 339 22.07 2.69 -3.91
C PRO A 339 22.31 2.64 -5.43
N GLN A 340 22.72 3.77 -6.01
CA GLN A 340 23.03 3.84 -7.44
C GLN A 340 24.12 2.82 -7.81
N GLY A 341 23.84 1.96 -8.79
CA GLY A 341 24.73 0.86 -9.20
C GLY A 341 24.52 -0.47 -8.46
N GLU A 342 23.75 -0.50 -7.37
CA GLU A 342 23.42 -1.73 -6.61
C GLU A 342 21.97 -2.23 -6.85
N GLY A 343 21.23 -1.56 -7.73
CA GLY A 343 19.87 -1.92 -8.12
C GLY A 343 19.78 -2.92 -9.26
N GLY A 344 18.54 -3.20 -9.69
CA GLY A 344 18.23 -4.15 -10.76
C GLY A 344 17.85 -5.54 -10.24
N LYS A 345 17.67 -6.48 -11.19
CA LYS A 345 17.14 -7.83 -10.93
C LYS A 345 17.99 -8.64 -9.94
N ASP A 346 19.31 -8.48 -10.00
CA ASP A 346 20.29 -9.12 -9.11
C ASP A 346 20.69 -8.22 -7.92
N GLY A 347 20.12 -7.01 -7.84
CA GLY A 347 20.39 -6.01 -6.82
C GLY A 347 19.86 -6.36 -5.43
N LYS A 348 20.33 -5.62 -4.42
CA LYS A 348 19.93 -5.82 -3.01
C LYS A 348 18.67 -5.07 -2.60
N GLY A 349 18.22 -4.12 -3.43
CA GLY A 349 16.99 -3.37 -3.16
C GLY A 349 15.73 -4.21 -3.33
N ASN A 350 14.61 -3.65 -2.88
CA ASN A 350 13.30 -4.29 -2.86
C ASN A 350 12.92 -4.88 -4.22
N PHE A 351 13.23 -4.17 -5.32
CA PHE A 351 12.96 -4.67 -6.67
C PHE A 351 13.66 -6.01 -6.92
N GLY A 352 14.99 -6.07 -6.76
CA GLY A 352 15.77 -7.29 -6.99
C GLY A 352 15.36 -8.43 -6.05
N VAL A 353 15.06 -8.14 -4.79
CA VAL A 353 14.59 -9.14 -3.82
C VAL A 353 13.25 -9.74 -4.23
N PHE A 354 12.27 -8.92 -4.60
CA PHE A 354 10.96 -9.41 -5.07
C PHE A 354 11.10 -10.10 -6.43
N TYR A 355 11.95 -9.58 -7.32
CA TYR A 355 12.19 -10.15 -8.66
C TYR A 355 12.67 -11.60 -8.56
N ARG A 356 13.75 -11.86 -7.79
CA ARG A 356 14.29 -13.21 -7.62
C ARG A 356 13.37 -14.17 -6.85
N ALA A 357 12.44 -13.65 -6.06
CA ALA A 357 11.53 -14.47 -5.26
C ALA A 357 10.22 -14.83 -5.97
N LEU A 358 9.76 -13.99 -6.92
CA LEU A 358 8.40 -14.05 -7.46
C LEU A 358 8.30 -13.99 -8.99
N ASP A 359 9.27 -13.43 -9.73
CA ASP A 359 9.15 -13.30 -11.19
C ASP A 359 9.13 -14.69 -11.86
N GLY A 360 8.16 -14.90 -12.76
CA GLY A 360 7.95 -16.18 -13.44
C GLY A 360 7.27 -17.27 -12.61
N VAL A 361 6.95 -17.03 -11.33
CA VAL A 361 6.18 -18.00 -10.51
C VAL A 361 4.75 -18.10 -11.04
N LEU A 362 4.28 -19.33 -11.30
CA LEU A 362 2.91 -19.62 -11.71
C LEU A 362 1.95 -19.62 -10.52
N VAL A 363 0.78 -18.96 -10.67
CA VAL A 363 -0.31 -18.86 -9.68
C VAL A 363 -1.69 -19.06 -10.31
#